data_AF-A0A6C1RJU0-F1
#
_entry.id   AF-A0A6C1RJU0-F1
#
_cell.length_a   1.000
_cell.length_b   1.000
_cell.length_c   1.000
_cell.angle_alpha   90.00
_cell.angle_beta   90.00
_cell.angle_gamma   90.00
#
_symmetry.space_group_name_H-M   'P 1'
#
loop_
_entity.id
_entity.type
_entity.pdbx_description
1 polymer ?
#
loop_
_entity_poly.entity_id
_entity_poly.type
_entity_poly.pdbx_seq_one_letter_code
_entity_poly.pdbx_strand_id
1 'polypeptide(L)'
;MSDRVIEVVKRSNQRGGRMLSLVDLIEADTLSSAQAAWLTEQLENGASFLVGAVPGGAGKTAVMGALLSMLPADETVHVTFSGSSAWRQAGSGACLVAYEISPASYEGYIWGEDLRSFMQRGLEGARLVANLHADDPAEARRQLVDDNAVPPAAFDSFELFIPITVGTAANGYSRVVKQIALRGAEGWSHIDRQPELSPRAREIAAFLDNCAASGIRRIEQVRECWLQQ
;
A
#
# COMPACT_ATOMS: atom_id res chain seq x y z
N MET A 1 6.30 7.71 22.62
CA MET A 1 5.92 8.64 21.53
C MET A 1 4.86 7.95 20.69
N SER A 2 3.88 8.68 20.17
CA SER A 2 2.87 8.11 19.27
C SER A 2 3.54 7.70 17.96
N ASP A 3 3.25 6.50 17.46
CA ASP A 3 3.83 5.99 16.22
C ASP A 3 3.19 6.69 15.01
N ARG A 4 4.03 7.41 14.25
CA ARG A 4 3.57 8.24 13.13
C ARG A 4 2.87 7.44 12.03
N VAL A 5 3.31 6.22 11.75
CA VAL A 5 2.67 5.35 10.75
C VAL A 5 1.27 5.00 11.21
N ILE A 6 1.10 4.64 12.48
CA ILE A 6 -0.23 4.33 13.03
C ILE A 6 -1.15 5.54 12.97
N GLU A 7 -0.66 6.76 13.21
CA GLU A 7 -1.45 7.99 13.04
C GLU A 7 -1.93 8.16 11.60
N VAL A 8 -1.02 8.00 10.62
CA VAL A 8 -1.34 8.09 9.19
C VAL A 8 -2.36 7.03 8.78
N VAL A 9 -2.18 5.80 9.25
CA VAL A 9 -3.09 4.69 8.94
C VAL A 9 -4.47 4.93 9.56
N LYS A 10 -4.55 5.36 10.83
CA LYS A 10 -5.83 5.67 11.48
C LYS A 10 -6.57 6.82 10.81
N ARG A 11 -5.85 7.87 10.40
CA ARG A 11 -6.45 9.05 9.73
C ARG A 11 -7.00 8.70 8.34
N SER A 12 -6.50 7.66 7.69
CA SER A 12 -7.06 7.12 6.44
C SER A 12 -8.43 6.44 6.63
N ASN A 13 -8.81 6.11 7.86
CA ASN A 13 -10.05 5.38 8.15
C ASN A 13 -11.30 6.27 8.10
N GLN A 14 -11.77 6.58 6.90
CA GLN A 14 -12.96 7.41 6.69
C GLN A 14 -14.29 6.68 6.99
N ARG A 15 -14.28 5.34 7.08
CA ARG A 15 -15.48 4.52 7.27
C ARG A 15 -15.69 4.06 8.72
N GLY A 16 -14.75 4.37 9.61
CA GLY A 16 -14.80 3.99 11.02
C GLY A 16 -14.43 2.53 11.29
N GLY A 17 -14.55 2.10 12.54
CA GLY A 17 -14.12 0.77 12.99
C GLY A 17 -12.60 0.69 13.25
N ARG A 18 -12.10 -0.52 13.52
CA ARG A 18 -10.67 -0.75 13.68
C ARG A 18 -10.00 -0.90 12.32
N MET A 19 -8.75 -0.44 12.21
CA MET A 19 -7.91 -0.76 11.06
C MET A 19 -7.51 -2.25 11.09
N LEU A 20 -7.45 -2.87 9.91
CA LEU A 20 -7.04 -4.25 9.75
C LEU A 20 -5.52 -4.33 9.66
N SER A 21 -4.92 -5.27 10.38
CA SER A 21 -3.50 -5.62 10.26
C SER A 21 -3.26 -6.58 9.10
N LEU A 22 -1.99 -6.82 8.77
CA LEU A 22 -1.64 -7.82 7.76
C LEU A 22 -2.07 -9.24 8.19
N VAL A 23 -2.05 -9.53 9.49
CA VAL A 23 -2.58 -10.79 10.06
C VAL A 23 -4.08 -10.93 9.78
N ASP A 24 -4.87 -9.87 9.95
CA ASP A 24 -6.30 -9.90 9.62
C ASP A 24 -6.54 -10.19 8.13
N LEU A 25 -5.71 -9.62 7.25
CA LEU A 25 -5.84 -9.84 5.81
C LEU A 25 -5.50 -11.28 5.41
N ILE A 26 -4.57 -11.92 6.12
CA ILE A 26 -4.25 -13.34 5.94
C ILE A 26 -5.40 -14.21 6.44
N GLU A 27 -5.92 -13.97 7.64
CA GLU A 27 -7.05 -14.73 8.21
C GLU A 27 -8.32 -14.59 7.37
N ALA A 28 -8.51 -13.43 6.71
CA ALA A 28 -9.62 -13.20 5.78
C ALA A 28 -9.37 -13.73 4.35
N ASP A 29 -8.25 -14.42 4.11
CA ASP A 29 -7.79 -14.91 2.80
C ASP A 29 -7.68 -13.79 1.73
N THR A 30 -7.61 -12.53 2.15
CA THR A 30 -7.41 -11.39 1.24
C THR A 30 -6.03 -11.46 0.60
N LEU A 31 -5.01 -11.71 1.43
CA LEU A 31 -3.65 -12.04 1.02
C LEU A 31 -3.33 -13.45 1.52
N SER A 32 -2.57 -14.24 0.76
CA SER A 32 -1.95 -15.42 1.35
C SER A 32 -0.81 -15.01 2.29
N SER A 33 -0.39 -15.91 3.21
CA SER A 33 0.79 -15.68 4.05
C SER A 33 2.05 -15.41 3.20
N ALA A 34 2.24 -16.17 2.11
CA ALA A 34 3.36 -15.98 1.19
C ALA A 34 3.34 -14.61 0.48
N GLN A 35 2.18 -14.15 0.01
CA GLN A 35 2.05 -12.80 -0.58
C GLN A 35 2.32 -11.70 0.45
N ALA A 36 1.77 -11.83 1.65
CA ALA A 36 1.96 -10.86 2.72
C ALA A 36 3.44 -10.73 3.11
N ALA A 37 4.14 -11.85 3.23
CA ALA A 37 5.56 -11.88 3.52
C ALA A 37 6.41 -11.31 2.38
N TRP A 38 6.13 -11.72 1.14
CA TRP A 38 6.81 -11.18 -0.05
C TRP A 38 6.60 -9.68 -0.18
N LEU A 39 5.37 -9.18 -0.05
CA LEU A 39 5.08 -7.74 -0.08
C LEU A 39 5.85 -7.00 1.01
N THR A 40 5.88 -7.53 2.22
CA THR A 40 6.62 -6.93 3.34
C THR A 40 8.11 -6.85 3.06
N GLU A 41 8.72 -7.87 2.44
CA GLU A 41 10.12 -7.79 1.99
C GLU A 41 10.30 -6.69 0.92
N GLN A 42 9.38 -6.56 -0.04
CA GLN A 42 9.44 -5.46 -1.02
C GLN A 42 9.34 -4.10 -0.31
N LEU A 43 8.53 -4.00 0.75
CA LEU A 43 8.43 -2.80 1.58
C LEU A 43 9.74 -2.53 2.33
N GLU A 44 10.43 -3.53 2.89
CA GLU A 44 11.77 -3.34 3.48
C GLU A 44 12.77 -2.80 2.45
N ASN A 45 12.64 -3.21 1.18
CA ASN A 45 13.49 -2.77 0.07
C ASN A 45 13.10 -1.41 -0.53
N GLY A 46 12.15 -0.68 0.06
CA GLY A 46 11.80 0.67 -0.39
C GLY A 46 10.72 0.75 -1.47
N ALA A 47 10.06 -0.36 -1.83
CA ALA A 47 9.10 -0.36 -2.93
C ALA A 47 7.91 0.59 -2.68
N SER A 48 7.61 1.36 -3.71
CA SER A 48 6.39 2.14 -3.88
C SER A 48 5.27 1.25 -4.40
N PHE A 49 4.04 1.50 -3.96
CA PHE A 49 2.91 0.66 -4.34
C PHE A 49 1.61 1.42 -4.55
N LEU A 50 0.82 0.91 -5.49
CA LEU A 50 -0.56 1.26 -5.73
C LEU A 50 -1.47 0.13 -5.29
N VAL A 51 -2.59 0.45 -4.64
CA VAL A 51 -3.69 -0.50 -4.44
C VAL A 51 -4.86 -0.09 -5.32
N GLY A 52 -5.24 -0.98 -6.23
CA GLY A 52 -6.29 -0.76 -7.23
C GLY A 52 -7.53 -1.61 -6.96
N ALA A 53 -8.71 -1.04 -7.18
CA ALA A 53 -9.95 -1.81 -7.35
C ALA A 53 -11.09 -0.97 -7.92
N VAL A 54 -11.94 -1.60 -8.73
CA VAL A 54 -13.28 -1.14 -9.12
C VAL A 54 -14.33 -2.16 -8.64
N PRO A 55 -15.43 -1.74 -7.95
CA PRO A 55 -15.82 -0.39 -7.55
C PRO A 55 -15.24 0.05 -6.19
N GLY A 56 -15.61 1.26 -5.76
CA GLY A 56 -15.30 1.74 -4.40
C GLY A 56 -15.83 0.84 -3.29
N GLY A 57 -15.09 0.76 -2.18
CA GLY A 57 -15.42 -0.12 -1.06
C GLY A 57 -14.84 -1.54 -1.12
N ALA A 58 -13.98 -1.81 -2.10
CA ALA A 58 -13.25 -3.07 -2.23
C ALA A 58 -12.26 -3.36 -1.09
N GLY A 59 -11.87 -2.36 -0.29
CA GLY A 59 -10.93 -2.53 0.82
C GLY A 59 -9.50 -2.01 0.57
N LYS A 60 -9.30 -1.16 -0.45
CA LYS A 60 -7.99 -0.59 -0.81
C LYS A 60 -7.25 0.02 0.40
N THR A 61 -7.94 0.89 1.13
CA THR A 61 -7.41 1.53 2.35
C THR A 61 -7.03 0.54 3.45
N ALA A 62 -7.72 -0.60 3.56
CA ALA A 62 -7.38 -1.63 4.54
C ALA A 62 -6.07 -2.35 4.15
N VAL A 63 -5.90 -2.69 2.87
CA VAL A 63 -4.64 -3.26 2.35
C VAL A 63 -3.50 -2.26 2.50
N MET A 64 -3.69 -1.01 2.05
CA MET A 64 -2.70 0.05 2.21
C MET A 64 -2.31 0.26 3.67
N GLY A 65 -3.27 0.34 4.58
CA GLY A 65 -3.03 0.54 6.01
C GLY A 65 -2.24 -0.61 6.64
N ALA A 66 -2.62 -1.85 6.34
CA ALA A 66 -1.92 -3.04 6.81
C ALA A 66 -0.46 -3.06 6.32
N LEU A 67 -0.20 -2.77 5.05
CA LEU A 67 1.14 -2.73 4.48
C LEU A 67 1.98 -1.57 5.04
N LEU A 68 1.40 -0.38 5.18
CA LEU A 68 2.07 0.76 5.80
C LEU A 68 2.54 0.44 7.23
N SER A 69 1.76 -0.34 7.99
CA SER A 69 2.15 -0.72 9.35
C SER A 69 3.41 -1.58 9.43
N MET A 70 3.81 -2.18 8.31
CA MET A 70 5.02 -2.99 8.16
C MET A 70 6.23 -2.19 7.64
N LEU A 71 6.13 -0.87 7.48
CA LEU A 71 7.28 -0.04 7.11
C LEU A 71 8.37 -0.09 8.20
N PRO A 72 9.67 -0.01 7.82
CA PRO A 72 10.80 0.11 8.75
C PRO A 72 10.66 1.24 9.78
N ALA A 73 11.38 1.13 10.89
CA ALA A 73 11.26 2.03 12.04
C ALA A 73 11.70 3.47 11.76
N ASP A 74 12.69 3.64 10.89
CA ASP A 74 13.39 4.90 10.60
C ASP A 74 12.76 5.67 9.43
N GLU A 75 11.75 5.12 8.78
CA GLU A 75 11.13 5.76 7.62
C GLU A 75 10.17 6.88 8.02
N THR A 76 10.44 8.08 7.52
CA THR A 76 9.58 9.26 7.80
C THR A 76 8.37 9.25 6.88
N VAL A 77 7.16 9.27 7.46
CA VAL A 77 5.90 9.20 6.69
C VAL A 77 5.14 10.52 6.67
N HIS A 78 4.77 10.96 5.47
CA HIS A 78 3.98 12.16 5.21
C HIS A 78 2.70 11.84 4.45
N VAL A 79 1.57 12.42 4.89
CA VAL A 79 0.31 12.41 4.12
C VAL A 79 0.32 13.58 3.15
N THR A 80 -0.08 13.30 1.92
CA THR A 80 -0.27 14.30 0.86
C THR A 80 -1.56 15.09 1.11
N PHE A 81 -1.47 16.07 1.98
CA PHE A 81 -2.57 16.98 2.28
C PHE A 81 -2.36 18.31 1.60
N SER A 82 -3.38 18.83 0.91
CA SER A 82 -3.33 20.13 0.22
C SER A 82 -3.05 21.32 1.15
N GLY A 83 -3.40 21.21 2.44
CA GLY A 83 -3.09 22.22 3.46
C GLY A 83 -1.71 22.07 4.12
N SER A 84 -0.86 21.14 3.68
CA SER A 84 0.51 20.98 4.17
C SER A 84 1.51 20.94 3.03
N SER A 85 2.53 21.79 3.07
CA SER A 85 3.64 21.75 2.10
C SER A 85 4.77 20.80 2.52
N ALA A 86 4.71 20.19 3.70
CA ALA A 86 5.81 19.39 4.25
C ALA A 86 6.15 18.20 3.34
N TRP A 87 5.14 17.51 2.82
CA TRP A 87 5.34 16.38 1.91
C TRP A 87 5.96 16.80 0.56
N ARG A 88 5.75 18.05 0.12
CA ARG A 88 6.34 18.59 -1.12
C ARG A 88 7.85 18.84 -1.00
N GLN A 89 8.34 18.99 0.23
CA GLN A 89 9.75 19.20 0.54
C GLN A 89 10.44 17.93 1.04
N ALA A 90 9.70 16.83 1.18
CA ALA A 90 10.27 15.55 1.57
C ALA A 90 11.29 15.09 0.51
N GLY A 91 12.43 14.64 1.00
CA GLY A 91 13.55 14.16 0.18
C GLY A 91 13.56 12.63 0.01
N SER A 92 14.66 12.13 -0.53
CA SER A 92 14.95 10.70 -0.66
C SER A 92 14.82 9.98 0.70
N GLY A 93 14.20 8.79 0.69
CA GLY A 93 13.98 7.97 1.90
C GLY A 93 12.74 8.34 2.72
N ALA A 94 11.94 9.34 2.31
CA ALA A 94 10.63 9.57 2.89
C ALA A 94 9.54 8.70 2.23
N CYS A 95 8.53 8.30 3.00
CA CYS A 95 7.31 7.68 2.48
C CYS A 95 6.19 8.72 2.37
N LEU A 96 5.68 8.88 1.16
CA LEU A 96 4.57 9.78 0.84
C LEU A 96 3.31 8.97 0.61
N VAL A 97 2.26 9.31 1.36
CA VAL A 97 0.99 8.59 1.34
C VAL A 97 -0.10 9.49 0.77
N ALA A 98 -0.69 9.07 -0.34
CA ALA A 98 -1.97 9.57 -0.82
C ALA A 98 -3.04 8.54 -0.49
N TYR A 99 -4.08 8.96 0.24
CA TYR A 99 -5.17 8.04 0.56
C TYR A 99 -5.96 7.63 -0.68
N GLU A 100 -6.06 8.50 -1.69
CA GLU A 100 -6.67 8.17 -2.97
C GLU A 100 -6.16 9.12 -4.07
N ILE A 101 -5.90 8.60 -5.27
CA ILE A 101 -5.73 9.40 -6.49
C ILE A 101 -7.12 9.58 -7.09
N SER A 102 -7.70 10.76 -6.91
CA SER A 102 -9.07 11.08 -7.32
C SER A 102 -9.30 12.59 -7.26
N PRO A 103 -10.15 13.17 -8.13
CA PRO A 103 -10.47 14.60 -8.09
C PRO A 103 -11.34 15.02 -6.89
N ALA A 104 -11.73 14.08 -6.01
CA ALA A 104 -12.55 14.40 -4.84
C ALA A 104 -11.78 15.22 -3.79
N SER A 105 -12.44 16.19 -3.17
CA SER A 105 -11.84 17.15 -2.24
C SER A 105 -11.78 16.65 -0.79
N TYR A 106 -11.32 15.40 -0.59
CA TYR A 106 -11.11 14.84 0.74
C TYR A 106 -9.65 14.96 1.18
N GLU A 107 -9.42 14.84 2.48
CA GLU A 107 -8.07 14.85 3.01
C GLU A 107 -7.25 13.66 2.48
N GLY A 108 -6.00 13.90 2.08
CA GLY A 108 -5.12 12.86 1.53
C GLY A 108 -5.46 12.45 0.10
N TYR A 109 -6.45 13.09 -0.53
CA TYR A 109 -6.79 12.86 -1.93
C TYR A 109 -6.02 13.84 -2.80
N ILE A 110 -5.42 13.34 -3.86
CA ILE A 110 -4.62 14.14 -4.79
C ILE A 110 -5.08 13.98 -6.23
N TRP A 111 -5.02 15.08 -6.97
CA TRP A 111 -5.31 15.15 -8.40
C TRP A 111 -4.56 16.33 -9.02
N GLY A 112 -4.44 16.33 -10.34
CA GLY A 112 -3.82 17.40 -11.12
C GLY A 112 -2.39 17.73 -10.65
N GLU A 113 -2.19 18.97 -10.20
CA GLU A 113 -0.88 19.47 -9.80
C GLU A 113 -0.31 18.77 -8.57
N ASP A 114 -1.15 18.42 -7.60
CA ASP A 114 -0.71 17.66 -6.42
C ASP A 114 -0.20 16.28 -6.83
N LEU A 115 -0.90 15.60 -7.76
CA LEU A 115 -0.46 14.31 -8.28
C LEU A 115 0.87 14.42 -9.03
N ARG A 116 1.04 15.43 -9.90
CA ARG A 116 2.32 15.65 -10.60
C ARG A 116 3.46 15.92 -9.61
N SER A 117 3.21 16.70 -8.56
CA SER A 117 4.20 16.99 -7.52
C SER A 117 4.55 15.74 -6.72
N PHE A 118 3.56 14.90 -6.40
CA PHE A 118 3.75 13.62 -5.74
C PHE A 118 4.62 12.67 -6.56
N MET A 119 4.33 12.52 -7.86
CA MET A 119 5.12 11.69 -8.76
C MET A 119 6.54 12.22 -8.94
N GLN A 120 6.73 13.54 -8.95
CA GLN A 120 8.05 14.17 -8.98
C GLN A 120 8.89 13.81 -7.74
N ARG A 121 8.27 13.67 -6.55
CA ARG A 121 8.99 13.19 -5.36
C ARG A 121 9.45 11.74 -5.52
N GLY A 122 8.67 10.89 -6.18
CA GLY A 122 9.06 9.51 -6.49
C GLY A 122 10.33 9.44 -7.34
N LEU A 123 10.41 10.27 -8.37
CA LEU A 123 11.62 10.42 -9.19
C LEU A 123 12.85 10.89 -8.39
N GLU A 124 12.64 11.56 -7.26
CA GLU A 124 13.69 12.04 -6.37
C GLU A 124 14.01 11.06 -5.23
N GLY A 125 13.45 9.84 -5.28
CA GLY A 125 13.76 8.75 -4.36
C GLY A 125 12.88 8.70 -3.12
N ALA A 126 11.71 9.36 -3.13
CA ALA A 126 10.69 9.12 -2.12
C ALA A 126 9.88 7.87 -2.46
N ARG A 127 9.49 7.10 -1.45
CA ARG A 127 8.54 6.00 -1.61
C ARG A 127 7.14 6.56 -1.80
N LEU A 128 6.42 6.10 -2.80
CA LEU A 128 5.05 6.52 -3.09
C LEU A 128 4.05 5.42 -2.70
N VAL A 129 3.01 5.80 -1.96
CA VAL A 129 1.92 4.90 -1.58
C VAL A 129 0.60 5.55 -1.94
N ALA A 130 -0.22 4.89 -2.76
CA ALA A 130 -1.56 5.41 -3.06
C ALA A 130 -2.61 4.35 -3.36
N ASN A 131 -3.88 4.74 -3.23
CA ASN A 131 -5.01 3.96 -3.74
C ASN A 131 -5.58 4.63 -5.00
N LEU A 132 -6.20 3.86 -5.90
CA LEU A 132 -6.95 4.40 -7.04
C LEU A 132 -8.04 3.45 -7.53
N HIS A 133 -8.90 3.95 -8.41
CA HIS A 133 -9.92 3.15 -9.09
C HIS A 133 -9.39 2.59 -10.41
N ALA A 134 -8.60 1.54 -10.32
CA ALA A 134 -8.07 0.80 -11.47
C ALA A 134 -8.03 -0.69 -11.13
N ASP A 135 -8.29 -1.55 -12.11
CA ASP A 135 -8.16 -3.00 -11.97
C ASP A 135 -6.80 -3.52 -12.49
N ASP A 136 -6.08 -2.71 -13.27
CA ASP A 136 -4.76 -3.06 -13.81
C ASP A 136 -3.80 -1.84 -13.93
N PRO A 137 -2.48 -2.07 -14.13
CA PRO A 137 -1.51 -0.99 -14.32
C PRO A 137 -1.76 -0.11 -15.55
N ALA A 138 -2.42 -0.60 -16.59
CA ALA A 138 -2.70 0.20 -17.79
C ALA A 138 -3.81 1.22 -17.50
N GLU A 139 -4.85 0.85 -16.74
CA GLU A 139 -5.86 1.75 -16.19
C GLU A 139 -5.27 2.78 -15.24
N ALA A 140 -4.38 2.35 -14.35
CA ALA A 140 -3.64 3.25 -13.49
C ALA A 140 -2.85 4.27 -14.31
N ARG A 141 -2.11 3.80 -15.32
CA ARG A 141 -1.34 4.65 -16.22
C ARG A 141 -2.20 5.67 -16.94
N ARG A 142 -3.39 5.29 -17.44
CA ARG A 142 -4.31 6.23 -18.11
C ARG A 142 -4.70 7.37 -17.17
N GLN A 143 -5.09 7.06 -15.93
CA GLN A 143 -5.45 8.08 -14.95
C GLN A 143 -4.28 9.00 -14.60
N LEU A 144 -3.08 8.46 -14.40
CA LEU A 144 -1.93 9.27 -13.99
C LEU A 144 -1.38 10.09 -15.17
N VAL A 145 -1.16 9.45 -16.31
CA VAL A 145 -0.48 10.05 -17.46
C VAL A 145 -1.45 10.86 -18.32
N ASP A 146 -2.56 10.24 -18.74
CA ASP A 146 -3.44 10.84 -19.75
C ASP A 146 -4.37 11.88 -19.09
N ASP A 147 -4.97 11.55 -17.94
CA ASP A 147 -5.93 12.47 -17.27
C ASP A 147 -5.23 13.55 -16.44
N ASN A 148 -4.03 13.29 -15.91
CA ASN A 148 -3.31 14.19 -15.00
C ASN A 148 -2.00 14.74 -15.55
N ALA A 149 -1.62 14.40 -16.78
CA ALA A 149 -0.38 14.85 -17.41
C ALA A 149 0.88 14.54 -16.57
N VAL A 150 0.88 13.43 -15.81
CA VAL A 150 2.10 12.91 -15.20
C VAL A 150 3.05 12.46 -16.33
N PRO A 151 4.34 12.83 -16.33
CA PRO A 151 5.29 12.32 -17.30
C PRO A 151 5.29 10.78 -17.31
N PRO A 152 5.23 10.11 -18.48
CA PRO A 152 5.15 8.65 -18.54
C PRO A 152 6.24 7.92 -17.75
N ALA A 153 7.47 8.46 -17.74
CA ALA A 153 8.59 7.89 -16.99
C ALA A 153 8.41 7.99 -15.46
N ALA A 154 7.63 8.95 -14.97
CA ALA A 154 7.35 9.06 -13.54
C ALA A 154 6.39 7.98 -13.05
N PHE A 155 5.54 7.43 -13.92
CA PHE A 155 4.68 6.28 -13.56
C PHE A 155 5.50 5.06 -13.14
N ASP A 156 6.72 4.92 -13.67
CA ASP A 156 7.63 3.83 -13.34
C ASP A 156 8.21 3.94 -11.92
N SER A 157 7.95 5.03 -11.18
CA SER A 157 8.24 5.15 -9.75
C SER A 157 7.34 4.27 -8.87
N PHE A 158 6.32 3.61 -9.42
CA PHE A 158 5.59 2.56 -8.73
C PHE A 158 6.11 1.19 -9.16
N GLU A 159 6.68 0.44 -8.22
CA GLU A 159 7.14 -0.92 -8.49
C GLU A 159 6.03 -1.96 -8.37
N LEU A 160 4.98 -1.67 -7.58
CA LEU A 160 3.91 -2.62 -7.27
C LEU A 160 2.53 -2.05 -7.60
N PHE A 161 1.69 -2.88 -8.19
CA PHE A 161 0.26 -2.65 -8.28
C PHE A 161 -0.50 -3.85 -7.72
N ILE A 162 -1.32 -3.60 -6.69
CA ILE A 162 -1.99 -4.61 -5.87
C ILE A 162 -3.50 -4.53 -6.15
N PRO A 163 -4.03 -5.31 -7.11
CA PRO A 163 -5.45 -5.33 -7.42
C PRO A 163 -6.24 -6.13 -6.38
N ILE A 164 -7.39 -5.59 -5.96
CA ILE A 164 -8.34 -6.31 -5.11
C ILE A 164 -9.55 -6.70 -5.94
N THR A 165 -9.76 -8.01 -6.10
CA THR A 165 -11.00 -8.54 -6.66
C THR A 165 -12.07 -8.65 -5.57
N VAL A 166 -13.25 -8.09 -5.81
CA VAL A 166 -14.43 -8.30 -4.97
C VAL A 166 -15.29 -9.41 -5.55
N GLY A 167 -15.67 -10.37 -4.73
CA GLY A 167 -16.54 -11.48 -5.11
C GLY A 167 -17.57 -11.80 -4.04
N THR A 168 -18.34 -12.86 -4.28
CA THR A 168 -19.28 -13.44 -3.30
C THR A 168 -18.65 -14.63 -2.60
N ALA A 169 -18.87 -14.75 -1.29
CA ALA A 169 -18.48 -15.89 -0.47
C ALA A 169 -19.71 -16.41 0.30
N ALA A 170 -19.61 -17.62 0.87
CA ALA A 170 -20.71 -18.27 1.60
C ALA A 170 -21.31 -17.38 2.71
N ASN A 171 -20.50 -16.51 3.32
CA ASN A 171 -20.91 -15.62 4.41
C ASN A 171 -20.82 -14.12 4.05
N GLY A 172 -20.94 -13.75 2.77
CA GLY A 172 -20.98 -12.34 2.34
C GLY A 172 -20.09 -12.05 1.13
N TYR A 173 -19.22 -11.04 1.25
CA TYR A 173 -18.30 -10.65 0.19
C TYR A 173 -16.88 -11.16 0.46
N SER A 174 -16.23 -11.69 -0.57
CA SER A 174 -14.78 -11.91 -0.57
C SER A 174 -14.06 -10.72 -1.17
N ARG A 175 -12.87 -10.42 -0.64
CA ARG A 175 -11.93 -9.42 -1.16
C ARG A 175 -10.61 -10.14 -1.26
N VAL A 176 -10.08 -10.32 -2.47
CA VAL A 176 -8.93 -11.19 -2.70
C VAL A 176 -7.95 -10.54 -3.64
N VAL A 177 -6.67 -10.54 -3.27
CA VAL A 177 -5.55 -10.20 -4.15
C VAL A 177 -5.09 -11.50 -4.83
N LYS A 178 -5.59 -11.73 -6.05
CA LYS A 178 -5.27 -12.96 -6.80
C LYS A 178 -3.84 -12.96 -7.34
N GLN A 179 -3.41 -11.82 -7.83
CA GLN A 179 -2.08 -11.59 -8.37
C GLN A 179 -1.66 -10.16 -8.05
N ILE A 180 -0.36 -9.93 -7.93
CA ILE A 180 0.24 -8.60 -7.77
C ILE A 180 1.01 -8.32 -9.06
N ALA A 181 0.86 -7.13 -9.64
CA ALA A 181 1.70 -6.73 -10.75
C ALA A 181 3.01 -6.14 -10.20
N LEU A 182 4.13 -6.64 -10.70
CA LEU A 182 5.48 -6.19 -10.35
C LEU A 182 6.11 -5.53 -11.58
N ARG A 183 6.66 -4.33 -11.40
CA ARG A 183 7.40 -3.64 -12.46
C ARG A 183 8.82 -4.18 -12.54
N GLY A 184 9.17 -4.73 -13.70
CA GLY A 184 10.54 -5.07 -14.09
C GLY A 184 11.05 -4.17 -15.23
N ALA A 185 12.29 -4.42 -15.66
CA ALA A 185 12.93 -3.65 -16.73
C ALA A 185 12.19 -3.73 -18.08
N GLU A 186 11.56 -4.88 -18.37
CA GLU A 186 10.85 -5.13 -19.64
C GLU A 186 9.34 -4.84 -19.57
N GLY A 187 8.83 -4.40 -18.42
CA GLY A 187 7.41 -4.14 -18.22
C GLY A 187 6.86 -4.76 -16.94
N TRP A 188 5.54 -4.96 -16.90
CA TRP A 188 4.85 -5.53 -15.75
C TRP A 188 4.79 -7.06 -15.86
N SER A 189 5.17 -7.75 -14.80
CA SER A 189 4.97 -9.19 -14.60
C SER A 189 3.96 -9.43 -13.48
N HIS A 190 3.58 -10.69 -13.26
CA HIS A 190 2.62 -11.06 -12.23
C HIS A 190 3.24 -11.99 -11.19
N ILE A 191 2.92 -11.70 -9.92
CA ILE A 191 3.25 -12.52 -8.77
C ILE A 191 1.97 -13.16 -8.27
N ASP A 192 1.93 -14.48 -8.28
CA ASP A 192 0.77 -15.27 -7.85
C ASP A 192 0.59 -15.29 -6.33
N ARG A 193 -0.41 -16.04 -5.86
CA ARG A 193 -0.68 -16.22 -4.42
C ARG A 193 0.38 -16.99 -3.65
N GLN A 194 1.27 -17.70 -4.31
CA GLN A 194 2.32 -18.49 -3.66
C GLN A 194 3.66 -18.19 -4.32
N PRO A 195 4.18 -16.96 -4.15
CA PRO A 195 5.50 -16.63 -4.67
C PRO A 195 6.57 -17.50 -4.04
N GLU A 196 7.66 -17.72 -4.77
CA GLU A 196 8.87 -18.25 -4.16
C GLU A 196 9.42 -17.24 -3.15
N LEU A 197 9.54 -17.67 -1.89
CA LEU A 197 10.01 -16.82 -0.81
C LEU A 197 11.53 -16.88 -0.69
N SER A 198 12.15 -15.70 -0.60
CA SER A 198 13.54 -15.56 -0.16
C SER A 198 13.70 -16.04 1.30
N PRO A 199 14.94 -16.21 1.79
CA PRO A 199 15.17 -16.44 3.22
C PRO A 199 14.52 -15.38 4.12
N ARG A 200 14.65 -14.09 3.76
CA ARG A 200 14.06 -12.98 4.54
C ARG A 200 12.54 -13.01 4.51
N ALA A 201 11.93 -13.24 3.35
CA ALA A 201 10.48 -13.41 3.26
C ALA A 201 9.96 -14.61 4.07
N ARG A 202 10.73 -15.69 4.21
CA ARG A 202 10.35 -16.82 5.10
C ARG A 202 10.38 -16.43 6.58
N GLU A 203 11.36 -15.61 7.00
CA GLU A 203 11.40 -15.06 8.36
C GLU A 203 10.18 -14.18 8.63
N ILE A 204 9.81 -13.33 7.67
CA ILE A 204 8.63 -12.48 7.77
C ILE A 204 7.35 -13.33 7.84
N ALA A 205 7.23 -14.37 7.02
CA ALA A 205 6.10 -15.30 7.08
C ALA A 205 5.98 -15.94 8.46
N ALA A 206 7.10 -16.43 9.02
CA ALA A 206 7.14 -16.99 10.36
C ALA A 206 6.74 -15.97 11.43
N PHE A 207 7.16 -14.70 11.31
CA PHE A 207 6.71 -13.62 12.18
C PHE A 207 5.20 -13.42 12.15
N LEU A 208 4.59 -13.38 10.96
CA LEU A 208 3.15 -13.19 10.79
C LEU A 208 2.36 -14.38 11.35
N ASP A 209 2.83 -15.60 11.09
CA ASP A 209 2.24 -16.84 11.63
C ASP A 209 2.32 -16.86 13.17
N ASN A 210 3.45 -16.43 13.75
CA ASN A 210 3.62 -16.30 15.20
C ASN A 210 2.66 -15.27 15.82
N CYS A 211 2.44 -14.13 15.14
CA CYS A 211 1.46 -13.13 15.56
C CYS A 211 0.05 -13.74 15.59
N ALA A 212 -0.34 -14.45 14.52
CA ALA A 212 -1.64 -15.11 14.43
C ALA A 212 -1.83 -16.16 15.54
N ALA A 213 -0.82 -17.03 15.75
CA ALA A 213 -0.82 -18.06 16.79
C ALA A 213 -0.90 -17.47 18.21
N SER A 214 -0.28 -16.32 18.43
CA SER A 214 -0.30 -15.59 19.71
C SER A 214 -1.53 -14.69 19.89
N GLY A 215 -2.44 -14.65 18.91
CA GLY A 215 -3.64 -13.83 18.94
C GLY A 215 -3.40 -12.33 18.73
N ILE A 216 -2.22 -11.94 18.24
CA ILE A 216 -1.83 -10.56 17.98
C ILE A 216 -2.41 -10.14 16.62
N ARG A 217 -3.53 -9.40 16.65
CA ARG A 217 -4.28 -8.98 15.45
C ARG A 217 -4.47 -7.48 15.29
N ARG A 218 -4.36 -6.70 16.37
CA ARG A 218 -4.50 -5.24 16.26
C ARG A 218 -3.31 -4.67 15.52
N ILE A 219 -3.56 -3.79 14.56
CA ILE A 219 -2.52 -3.19 13.72
C ILE A 219 -1.40 -2.53 14.56
N GLU A 220 -1.75 -1.93 15.70
CA GLU A 220 -0.77 -1.32 16.60
C GLU A 220 0.12 -2.36 17.26
N GLN A 221 -0.44 -3.51 17.67
CA GLN A 221 0.33 -4.58 18.31
C GLN A 221 1.21 -5.31 17.30
N VAL A 222 0.69 -5.59 16.10
CA VAL A 222 1.48 -6.20 15.02
C VAL A 222 2.66 -5.29 14.67
N ARG A 223 2.44 -3.98 14.56
CA ARG A 223 3.51 -3.02 14.31
C ARG A 223 4.52 -2.95 15.46
N GLU A 224 4.05 -2.92 16.71
CA GLU A 224 4.96 -2.93 17.87
C GLU A 224 5.87 -4.17 17.86
N CYS A 225 5.32 -5.36 17.57
CA CYS A 225 6.11 -6.58 17.44
C CYS A 225 7.04 -6.57 16.21
N TRP A 226 6.62 -5.94 15.12
CA TRP A 226 7.43 -5.80 13.90
C TRP A 226 8.67 -4.92 14.13
N LEU A 227 8.52 -3.82 14.85
CA LEU A 227 9.61 -2.89 15.16
C LEU A 227 10.63 -3.44 16.17
N GLN A 228 10.37 -4.60 16.75
CA GLN A 228 11.24 -5.28 17.71
C GLN A 228 12.05 -6.44 17.10
N GLN A 229 11.87 -6.72 15.81
CA GLN A 229 12.60 -7.78 15.09
C GLN A 229 14.06 -7.41 14.83
#